data_AF-A0A5K0V3Q3-F1
#
_entry.id   AF-A0A5K0V3Q3-F1
#
_cell.length_a   1.000
_cell.length_b   1.000
_cell.length_c   1.000
_cell.angle_alpha   90.00
_cell.angle_beta   90.00
_cell.angle_gamma   90.00
#
_symmetry.space_group_name_H-M   'P 1'
#
loop_
_entity.id
_entity.type
_entity.pdbx_description
1 polymer ?
#
loop_
_entity_poly.entity_id
_entity_poly.type
_entity_poly.pdbx_seq_one_letter_code
_entity_poly.pdbx_strand_id
1 'polypeptide(L)' 'VKSRPLAKSLSMTVVVDDFVIGKPVRLTLGRSQTEWKRRNCGIFLYWHGRLIE' A
#
# COMPACT_ATOMS: atom_id res chain seq x y z
N VAL A 1 -10.33 12.67 -13.30
CA VAL A 1 -8.98 12.08 -13.10
C VAL A 1 -9.13 10.56 -13.09
N LYS A 2 -8.32 9.79 -13.84
CA LYS A 2 -8.35 8.32 -13.75
C LYS A 2 -7.67 7.88 -12.44
N SER A 3 -8.43 7.29 -11.53
CA SER A 3 -7.92 6.72 -10.28
C SER A 3 -7.91 5.19 -10.34
N ARG A 4 -7.04 4.57 -9.55
CA ARG A 4 -7.02 3.13 -9.33
C ARG A 4 -6.59 2.84 -7.90
N PRO A 5 -7.09 1.77 -7.27
CA PRO A 5 -6.61 1.36 -5.95
C PRO A 5 -5.12 1.07 -6.00
N LEU A 6 -4.33 1.74 -5.15
CA LEU A 6 -2.87 1.60 -5.14
C LEU A 6 -2.47 0.14 -4.92
N ALA A 7 -3.07 -0.53 -3.94
CA ALA A 7 -2.81 -1.93 -3.62
C ALA A 7 -2.98 -2.87 -4.83
N LYS A 8 -3.97 -2.62 -5.71
CA LYS A 8 -4.20 -3.44 -6.93
C LYS A 8 -3.24 -3.12 -8.07
N SER A 9 -2.47 -2.04 -7.98
CA SER A 9 -1.50 -1.64 -8.99
C SER A 9 -0.08 -2.12 -8.71
N LEU A 10 0.15 -2.72 -7.53
CA LEU A 10 1.43 -3.27 -7.14
C LEU A 10 1.66 -4.64 -7.78
N SER A 11 2.93 -4.96 -8.01
CA SER A 11 3.40 -6.28 -8.45
C SER A 11 4.19 -6.95 -7.33
N MET A 12 4.32 -8.29 -7.37
CA MET A 12 5.05 -9.06 -6.34
C MET A 12 4.53 -8.74 -4.93
N THR A 13 3.20 -8.81 -4.76
CA THR A 13 2.55 -8.38 -3.52
C THR A 13 2.62 -9.46 -2.45
N VAL A 14 2.88 -9.04 -1.21
CA VAL A 14 2.71 -9.84 0.00
C VAL A 14 1.66 -9.14 0.86
N VAL A 15 0.67 -9.91 1.30
CA VAL A 15 -0.36 -9.44 2.23
C VAL A 15 -0.06 -10.02 3.60
N VAL A 16 0.01 -9.14 4.59
CA VAL A 16 0.23 -9.51 6.00
C VAL A 16 -0.96 -9.01 6.80
N ASP A 17 -1.63 -9.92 7.47
CA ASP A 17 -2.68 -9.61 8.43
C ASP A 17 -2.08 -9.74 9.84
N ASP A 18 -2.17 -8.68 10.64
CA ASP A 18 -1.61 -8.64 12.01
C ASP A 18 -2.41 -7.68 12.90
N PHE A 19 -2.01 -7.52 14.16
CA PHE A 19 -2.63 -6.64 15.13
C PHE A 19 -1.73 -5.46 15.48
N VAL A 20 -2.25 -4.24 15.34
CA VAL A 20 -1.62 -3.02 15.86
C VAL A 20 -2.47 -2.51 17.01
N ILE A 21 -1.90 -2.44 18.21
CA ILE A 21 -2.61 -2.00 19.44
C ILE A 21 -3.92 -2.80 19.63
N GLY A 22 -3.87 -4.11 19.40
CA GLY A 22 -5.02 -5.02 19.52
C GLY A 22 -6.11 -4.86 18.45
N LYS A 23 -5.89 -4.04 17.42
CA LYS A 23 -6.79 -3.91 16.27
C LYS A 23 -6.23 -4.66 15.06
N PRO A 24 -7.03 -5.51 14.39
CA PRO A 24 -6.55 -6.19 13.20
C PRO A 24 -6.33 -5.17 12.07
N VAL A 25 -5.20 -5.28 11.40
CA VAL A 25 -4.80 -4.45 10.27
C VAL A 25 -4.26 -5.34 9.16
N ARG A 26 -4.44 -4.89 7.92
CA ARG A 26 -3.89 -5.54 6.73
C ARG A 26 -2.84 -4.65 6.08
N LEU A 27 -1.61 -5.11 6.07
CA LEU A 27 -0.52 -4.49 5.33
C LEU A 27 -0.39 -5.16 3.96
N THR A 28 -0.36 -4.35 2.89
CA THR A 28 -0.02 -4.84 1.55
C THR A 28 1.33 -4.27 1.14
N LEU A 29 2.32 -5.13 1.05
CA LEU A 29 3.64 -4.81 0.52
C LEU A 29 3.67 -5.19 -0.96
N GLY A 30 4.36 -4.42 -1.77
CA GLY A 30 4.54 -4.75 -3.18
C GLY A 30 5.33 -3.68 -3.90
N ARG A 31 5.65 -3.96 -5.16
CA ARG A 31 6.46 -3.09 -6.00
C ARG A 31 5.61 -2.33 -7.01
N SER A 32 5.63 -1.01 -6.93
CA SER A 32 5.17 -0.15 -8.02
C SER A 32 6.23 -0.10 -9.13
N GLN A 33 5.84 -0.48 -10.34
CA GLN A 33 6.76 -0.52 -11.48
C GLN A 33 7.26 0.88 -11.87
N THR A 34 6.42 1.91 -11.71
CA THR A 34 6.79 3.29 -12.00
C THR A 34 7.78 3.83 -10.97
N GLU A 35 7.53 3.60 -9.69
CA GLU A 35 8.41 4.08 -8.62
C GLU A 35 9.75 3.34 -8.62
N TRP A 36 9.75 2.03 -8.90
CA TRP A 36 10.97 1.25 -9.08
C TRP A 36 11.88 1.82 -10.17
N LYS A 37 11.31 2.17 -11.34
CA LYS A 37 12.06 2.79 -12.44
C LYS A 37 12.70 4.12 -12.03
N ARG A 38 12.09 4.83 -11.09
CA ARG A 38 12.58 6.09 -10.51
C ARG A 38 13.52 5.88 -9.32
N ARG A 39 13.80 4.63 -8.94
CA ARG A 39 14.52 4.25 -7.70
C ARG A 39 13.88 4.86 -6.45
N ASN A 40 12.55 4.93 -6.43
CA ASN A 40 11.77 5.46 -5.33
C ASN A 40 11.00 4.33 -4.59
N CYS A 41 10.68 4.58 -3.32
CA CYS A 41 9.81 3.74 -2.49
C CYS A 41 9.09 4.60 -1.45
N GLY A 42 8.06 4.04 -0.81
CA GLY A 42 7.30 4.75 0.21
C GLY A 42 6.27 3.86 0.89
N ILE A 43 5.66 4.40 1.93
CA ILE A 43 4.58 3.78 2.69
C ILE A 43 3.36 4.68 2.52
N PHE A 44 2.19 4.06 2.35
CA PHE A 44 0.93 4.79 2.25
C PHE A 44 0.00 4.33 3.38
N LEU A 45 -0.39 5.26 4.25
CA LEU A 45 -1.26 5.05 5.39
C LEU A 45 -2.67 5.55 5.05
N TYR A 46 -3.64 4.65 5.14
CA TYR A 46 -5.05 4.96 4.88
C TYR A 46 -5.88 4.90 6.17
N TRP A 47 -6.78 5.86 6.33
CA TRP A 47 -7.78 5.89 7.39
C TRP A 47 -9.17 6.14 6.79
N HIS A 48 -10.13 5.24 7.06
CA HIS A 48 -11.48 5.27 6.47
C HIS A 48 -11.50 5.47 4.94
N GLY A 49 -10.59 4.81 4.22
CA GLY A 49 -10.50 4.88 2.75
C GLY A 49 -9.82 6.16 2.22
N ARG A 50 -9.39 7.07 3.10
CA ARG A 50 -8.66 8.29 2.76
C ARG A 50 -7.16 8.09 3.01
N LEU A 51 -6.32 8.53 2.07
CA LEU A 51 -4.87 8.59 2.26
C LEU A 51 -4.53 9.69 3.26
N ILE A 52 -3.71 9.36 4.25
CA ILE A 52 -3.24 10.27 5.30
C ILE A 52 -1.77 10.62 5.09
N GLU A 53 -0.93 9.62 4.83
CA GLU A 53 0.51 9.74 4.58
C GLU A 53 0.94 8.83 3.44
#